data_AF-H0SV65-F1
#
_entry.id   AF-H0SV65-F1
#
_cell.length_a   1.000
_cell.length_b   1.000
_cell.length_c   1.000
_cell.angle_alpha   90.00
_cell.angle_beta   90.00
_cell.angle_gamma   90.00
#
_symmetry.space_group_name_H-M   'P 1'
#
loop_
_entity.id
_entity.type
_entity.pdbx_description
1 polymer ?
#
loop_
_entity_poly.entity_id
_entity_poly.type
_entity_poly.pdbx_seq_one_letter_code
_entity_poly.pdbx_strand_id
1 'polypeptide(L)'
;MSRIFKTMIIAGLLGTAVSMGASAQGGFGLAPGMAMVYSGGQTGMMAVAAGETNHKAMMRRATKVPNDTVFFMSDGQLYMAHGRLDPTGNFYIN
;
A
#
# COMPACT_ATOMS: atom_id res chain seq x y z
N MET A 1 4.10 -7.33 42.36
CA MET A 1 3.53 -7.12 41.01
C MET A 1 2.60 -8.27 40.69
N SER A 2 1.29 -8.00 40.69
CA SER A 2 0.23 -9.01 40.51
C SER A 2 0.27 -9.64 39.12
N ARG A 3 0.08 -10.97 39.04
CA ARG A 3 0.01 -11.78 37.80
C ARG A 3 -0.94 -11.19 36.74
N ILE A 4 -1.93 -10.42 37.17
CA ILE A 4 -2.94 -9.76 36.33
C ILE A 4 -2.30 -8.75 35.34
N PHE A 5 -1.20 -8.09 35.75
CA PHE A 5 -0.52 -7.11 34.89
C PHE A 5 0.22 -7.78 33.71
N LYS A 6 0.67 -9.04 33.87
CA LYS A 6 1.29 -9.80 32.77
C LYS A 6 0.27 -10.30 31.76
N THR A 7 -0.97 -10.56 32.18
CA THR A 7 -2.02 -11.08 31.29
C THR A 7 -2.60 -9.99 30.38
N MET A 8 -2.73 -8.75 30.87
CA MET A 8 -3.22 -7.63 30.06
C MET A 8 -2.27 -7.23 28.92
N ILE A 9 -0.96 -7.36 29.11
CA ILE A 9 0.04 -7.01 28.08
C ILE A 9 -0.03 -7.99 26.89
N ILE A 10 -0.36 -9.26 27.14
CA ILE A 10 -0.44 -10.28 26.09
C ILE A 10 -1.73 -10.12 25.26
N ALA A 11 -2.85 -9.74 25.88
CA ALA A 11 -4.10 -9.47 25.15
C ALA A 11 -4.01 -8.23 24.25
N GLY A 12 -3.23 -7.21 24.66
CA GLY A 12 -3.01 -6.01 23.86
C GLY A 12 -2.18 -6.24 22.58
N LEU A 13 -1.21 -7.16 22.62
CA LEU A 13 -0.34 -7.46 21.47
C LEU A 13 -1.02 -8.32 20.40
N LEU A 14 -1.98 -9.17 20.80
CA LEU A 14 -2.75 -10.02 19.88
C LEU A 14 -3.90 -9.24 19.21
N GLY A 15 -4.39 -8.16 19.82
CA GLY A 15 -5.46 -7.34 19.26
C GLY A 15 -5.04 -6.43 18.10
N THR A 16 -3.76 -6.05 18.02
CA THR A 16 -3.26 -5.17 16.95
C THR A 16 -2.86 -5.92 15.67
N ALA A 17 -2.75 -7.25 15.72
CA ALA A 17 -2.34 -8.07 14.59
C ALA A 17 -3.51 -8.52 13.68
N VAL A 18 -4.75 -8.45 14.17
CA VAL A 18 -5.93 -9.02 13.47
C VAL A 18 -6.76 -8.03 12.65
N SER A 19 -6.38 -6.75 12.55
CA SER A 19 -7.11 -5.78 11.71
C SER A 19 -6.45 -5.46 10.36
N MET A 20 -5.31 -6.06 10.02
CA MET A 20 -4.72 -5.94 8.67
C MET A 20 -5.27 -6.97 7.67
N GLY A 21 -6.27 -7.76 8.07
CA GLY A 21 -6.98 -8.71 7.22
C GLY A 21 -8.35 -8.17 6.80
N ALA A 22 -8.41 -6.97 6.21
CA ALA A 22 -9.63 -6.47 5.59
C ALA A 22 -9.31 -6.05 4.15
N SER A 23 -9.47 -7.02 3.25
CA SER A 23 -9.64 -6.88 1.80
C SER A 23 -9.73 -5.44 1.29
N ALA A 24 -8.62 -4.87 0.84
CA ALA A 24 -8.64 -3.71 -0.04
C ALA A 24 -9.08 -4.15 -1.45
N GLN A 25 -10.37 -4.45 -1.62
CA GLN A 25 -11.00 -4.60 -2.94
C GLN A 25 -11.24 -3.25 -3.63
N GLY A 26 -10.76 -2.14 -3.06
CA GLY A 26 -10.74 -0.83 -3.70
C GLY A 26 -9.35 -0.54 -4.22
N GLY A 27 -9.21 -0.38 -5.54
CA GLY A 27 -7.99 0.16 -6.14
C GLY A 27 -7.64 1.54 -5.58
N PHE A 28 -6.43 2.04 -5.86
CA PHE A 28 -6.01 3.38 -5.46
C PHE A 28 -6.98 4.42 -6.05
N GLY A 29 -7.91 4.91 -5.23
CA GLY A 29 -8.88 5.95 -5.60
C GLY A 29 -8.21 7.31 -5.75
N LEU A 30 -7.33 7.45 -6.74
CA LEU A 30 -6.65 8.70 -7.04
C LEU A 30 -7.59 9.56 -7.90
N ALA A 31 -8.11 10.64 -7.31
CA ALA A 31 -8.80 11.67 -8.07
C ALA A 31 -7.83 12.31 -9.09
N PRO A 32 -8.33 12.87 -10.21
CA PRO A 32 -7.52 13.63 -11.13
C PRO A 32 -6.73 14.72 -10.40
N GLY A 33 -5.41 14.76 -10.63
CA GLY A 33 -4.52 15.70 -9.96
C GLY A 33 -4.03 15.27 -8.56
N MET A 34 -4.25 14.02 -8.15
CA MET A 34 -3.57 13.44 -6.98
C MET A 34 -2.48 12.46 -7.41
N ALA A 35 -1.38 12.45 -6.68
CA ALA A 35 -0.31 11.47 -6.81
C ALA A 35 -0.08 10.78 -5.47
N MET A 36 0.14 9.47 -5.52
CA MET A 36 0.68 8.73 -4.37
C MET A 36 2.20 8.83 -4.43
N VAL A 37 2.82 9.23 -3.31
CA VAL A 37 4.27 9.37 -3.19
C VAL A 37 4.75 8.37 -2.16
N TYR A 38 5.79 7.62 -2.51
CA TYR A 38 6.51 6.76 -1.58
C TYR A 38 7.88 7.38 -1.31
N SER A 39 8.15 7.74 -0.06
CA SER A 39 9.41 8.36 0.36
C SER A 39 9.71 8.01 1.82
N GLY A 40 10.98 7.70 2.12
CA GLY A 40 11.41 7.42 3.50
C GLY A 40 10.68 6.24 4.17
N GLY A 41 10.23 5.24 3.40
CA GLY A 41 9.48 4.11 3.94
C GLY A 41 7.99 4.37 4.18
N GLN A 42 7.49 5.54 3.79
CA GLN A 42 6.11 5.95 4.00
C GLN A 42 5.42 6.27 2.68
N THR A 43 4.14 5.89 2.59
CA THR A 43 3.26 6.23 1.48
C THR A 43 2.39 7.41 1.88
N GLY A 44 2.38 8.46 1.06
CA GLY A 44 1.58 9.66 1.24
C GLY A 44 0.83 10.05 -0.02
N MET A 45 -0.10 10.99 0.14
CA MET A 45 -0.85 11.59 -0.96
C MET A 45 -0.37 13.02 -1.18
N MET A 46 -0.09 13.38 -2.43
CA MET A 46 0.33 14.71 -2.82
C MET A 46 -0.65 15.28 -3.84
N ALA A 47 -1.08 16.52 -3.61
CA ALA A 47 -1.80 17.29 -4.61
C ALA A 47 -0.82 17.70 -5.72
N VAL A 48 -1.12 17.30 -6.94
CA VAL A 48 -0.41 17.76 -8.14
C VAL A 48 -1.05 19.08 -8.55
N ALA A 49 -0.23 20.11 -8.73
CA ALA A 49 -0.70 21.38 -9.23
C ALA A 49 -1.43 21.19 -10.57
N ALA A 50 -2.71 21.57 -10.62
CA ALA A 50 -3.53 21.44 -11.81
C ALA A 50 -2.95 22.26 -12.98
N GLY A 51 -2.80 21.63 -14.14
CA GLY A 51 -2.31 22.30 -15.35
C GLY A 51 -1.70 21.33 -16.36
N GLU A 52 -1.87 21.63 -17.65
CA GLU A 52 -1.39 20.79 -18.75
C GLU A 52 0.14 20.63 -18.73
N THR A 53 0.88 21.68 -18.37
CA THR A 53 2.35 21.64 -18.25
C THR A 53 2.80 20.65 -17.18
N ASN A 54 2.15 20.65 -16.01
CA ASN A 54 2.50 19.75 -14.91
C ASN A 54 2.13 18.30 -15.24
N HIS A 55 0.97 18.10 -15.88
CA HIS A 55 0.58 16.78 -16.38
C HIS A 55 1.59 16.23 -17.40
N LYS A 56 1.98 17.03 -18.40
CA LYS A 56 3.02 16.65 -19.38
C LYS A 56 4.37 16.35 -18.71
N ALA A 57 4.73 17.13 -17.68
CA ALA A 57 5.96 16.89 -16.93
C ALA A 57 5.94 15.54 -16.19
N MET A 58 4.82 15.20 -15.52
CA MET A 58 4.65 13.91 -14.86
C MET A 58 4.68 12.74 -15.85
N MET A 59 4.00 12.88 -16.99
CA MET A 59 3.88 11.82 -17.98
C MET A 59 5.18 11.58 -18.78
N ARG A 60 6.11 12.54 -18.82
CA ARG A 60 7.34 12.48 -19.64
C ARG A 60 8.17 11.22 -19.38
N ARG A 61 8.20 10.71 -18.15
CA ARG A 61 8.95 9.52 -17.73
C ARG A 61 8.07 8.49 -17.02
N ALA A 62 6.75 8.62 -17.15
CA ALA A 62 5.83 7.68 -16.51
C ALA A 62 5.86 6.33 -17.23
N THR A 63 5.85 5.25 -16.46
CA THR A 63 5.62 3.89 -16.96
C THR A 63 4.22 3.46 -16.57
N LYS A 64 3.47 2.90 -17.54
CA LYS A 64 2.16 2.34 -17.26
C LYS A 64 2.33 1.11 -16.36
N VAL A 65 1.57 1.07 -15.26
CA VAL A 65 1.51 -0.11 -14.40
C VAL A 65 0.73 -1.21 -15.13
N PRO A 66 1.29 -2.43 -15.26
CA PRO A 66 0.57 -3.57 -15.83
C PRO A 66 -0.70 -3.90 -15.03
N ASN A 67 -1.69 -4.47 -15.70
CA ASN A 67 -2.87 -5.00 -15.01
C ASN A 67 -2.45 -6.06 -13.99
N ASP A 68 -3.26 -6.21 -12.95
CA ASP A 68 -3.02 -7.18 -11.85
C ASP A 68 -1.66 -6.97 -11.15
N THR A 69 -1.21 -5.72 -11.04
CA THR A 69 -0.05 -5.39 -10.21
C THR A 69 -0.47 -5.19 -8.76
N VAL A 70 0.18 -5.91 -7.85
CA VAL A 70 0.03 -5.78 -6.40
C VAL A 70 1.22 -4.99 -5.86
N PHE A 71 0.93 -3.96 -5.06
CA PHE A 71 1.94 -3.21 -4.32
C PHE A 71 1.84 -3.57 -2.84
N PHE A 72 2.97 -3.86 -2.19
CA PHE A 72 3.00 -4.27 -0.79
C PHE A 72 4.27 -3.78 -0.08
N MET A 73 4.18 -3.64 1.25
CA MET A 73 5.29 -3.20 2.09
C MET A 73 5.97 -4.41 2.73
N SER A 74 7.31 -4.46 2.70
CA SER A 74 8.12 -5.36 3.53
C SER A 74 9.34 -4.60 4.04
N ASP A 75 9.65 -4.72 5.33
CA ASP A 75 10.83 -4.09 5.95
C ASP A 75 11.01 -2.59 5.65
N GLY A 76 9.89 -1.86 5.61
CA GLY A 76 9.89 -0.43 5.30
C GLY A 76 10.21 -0.11 3.84
N GLN A 77 10.14 -1.10 2.95
CA GLN A 77 10.33 -0.96 1.50
C GLN A 77 9.03 -1.26 0.75
N LEU A 78 8.73 -0.46 -0.26
CA LEU A 78 7.61 -0.69 -1.17
C LEU A 78 8.06 -1.62 -2.30
N TYR A 79 7.40 -2.77 -2.41
CA TYR A 79 7.56 -3.74 -3.49
C TYR A 79 6.36 -3.72 -4.42
N MET A 80 6.57 -4.19 -5.65
CA MET A 80 5.50 -4.49 -6.60
C MET A 80 5.72 -5.87 -7.22
N ALA A 81 4.64 -6.59 -7.45
CA ALA A 81 4.61 -7.82 -8.22
C ALA A 81 3.46 -7.76 -9.22
N HIS A 82 3.73 -8.13 -10.47
CA HIS A 82 2.72 -8.25 -11.51
C HIS A 82 2.27 -9.71 -11.62
N GLY A 83 0.97 -9.94 -11.77
CA GLY A 83 0.40 -11.27 -11.92
C GLY A 83 -0.81 -11.50 -11.03
N ARG A 84 -1.48 -12.63 -11.22
CA ARG A 84 -2.68 -12.96 -10.45
C ARG A 84 -2.26 -13.36 -9.04
N LEU A 85 -2.66 -12.57 -8.05
CA LEU A 85 -2.62 -12.96 -6.65
C LEU A 85 -3.93 -13.66 -6.29
N ASP A 86 -3.85 -14.92 -5.84
CA ASP A 86 -5.02 -15.60 -5.31
C ASP A 86 -5.24 -15.25 -3.82
N PRO A 87 -6.46 -15.48 -3.28
CA PRO A 87 -6.76 -15.22 -1.88
C PRO A 87 -5.97 -16.09 -0.89
N THR A 88 -5.29 -17.13 -1.36
CA THR A 88 -4.44 -18.01 -0.54
C THR A 88 -2.99 -17.53 -0.48
N GLY A 89 -2.66 -16.45 -1.19
CA GLY A 89 -1.35 -15.82 -1.19
C GLY A 89 -0.40 -16.33 -2.27
N ASN A 90 -0.86 -17.16 -3.21
CA ASN A 90 -0.02 -17.59 -4.33
C ASN A 90 0.00 -16.51 -5.42
N PHE A 91 1.19 -16.24 -5.93
CA PHE A 91 1.40 -15.38 -7.09
C PHE A 91 1.64 -16.21 -8.33
N TYR A 92 0.83 -15.96 -9.36
CA TYR A 92 0.98 -16.56 -10.68
C TYR A 92 1.47 -15.50 -11.67
N ILE A 93 2.69 -15.69 -12.15
CA ILE A 93 3.31 -14.88 -13.19
C ILE A 93 3.07 -15.62 -14.51
N ASN A 94 2.39 -14.98 -15.46
CA ASN A 94 2.28 -15.48 -16.83
C ASN A 94 3.52 -15.08 -17.64
#